data_AF-A0A971QIJ2-F1
#
_entry.id   AF-A0A971QIJ2-F1
#
_cell.length_a   1.000
_cell.length_b   1.000
_cell.length_c   1.000
_cell.angle_alpha   90.00
_cell.angle_beta   90.00
_cell.angle_gamma   90.00
#
_symmetry.space_group_name_H-M   'P 1'
#
loop_
_entity.id
_entity.type
_entity.pdbx_description
1 polymer ?
#
loop_
_entity_poly.entity_id
_entity_poly.type
_entity_poly.pdbx_seq_one_letter_code
_entity_poly.pdbx_strand_id
1 'polypeptide(L)'
;MTTSKGVCIADYLDEECIACNIDADSRDEVVDRLVELIHRKTGAFDRTAAFADVLERERLSPTVLAEGLALPHARIDGLSRPYLAMATTHHGVDFKAPGEEPVNVIVLILTPKDDPGAYLRLVAALSKKLGAPHVLKQLMAVDKAREVLGILTEGPERENIKLNAMNVMNRNPITLDEGDTLAHAIQAFCSNRIMDIPVVDDDGDLRGVIAIEDLLGLSLPQHLLWMEDLTPIENFEPFSELLRKDSETKVADFMRDKFVAILPETPAIQLAKIFLMQGIRQIQVVEGSRFLGSVNLDSFISQIFWA
;
A
#
# COMPACT_ATOMS: atom_id res chain seq x y z
N MET A 1 -19.67 15.88 -13.95
CA MET A 1 -19.07 16.95 -13.12
C MET A 1 -18.87 16.40 -11.72
N THR A 2 -17.70 15.81 -11.43
CA THR A 2 -17.34 15.34 -10.08
C THR A 2 -16.68 16.52 -9.37
N THR A 3 -17.41 17.17 -8.47
CA THR A 3 -16.82 18.16 -7.58
C THR A 3 -15.83 17.45 -6.67
N SER A 4 -14.56 17.82 -6.82
CA SER A 4 -13.51 17.67 -5.83
C SER A 4 -14.02 17.90 -4.40
N LYS A 5 -14.34 16.90 -3.58
CA LYS A 5 -14.53 17.14 -2.14
C LYS A 5 -13.13 17.37 -1.56
N GLY A 6 -12.76 18.64 -1.39
CA GLY A 6 -11.51 18.99 -0.74
C GLY A 6 -11.47 18.44 0.69
N VAL A 7 -10.35 17.83 1.08
CA VAL A 7 -10.12 17.23 2.40
C VAL A 7 -9.38 18.23 3.28
N CYS A 8 -9.91 18.46 4.48
CA CYS A 8 -9.25 19.17 5.56
C CYS A 8 -9.12 18.21 6.75
N ILE A 9 -7.92 18.05 7.32
CA ILE A 9 -7.73 17.19 8.50
C ILE A 9 -8.61 17.68 9.67
N ALA A 10 -8.82 19.00 9.80
CA ALA A 10 -9.68 19.60 10.83
C ALA A 10 -11.16 19.19 10.72
N ASP A 11 -11.63 18.74 9.54
CA ASP A 11 -13.00 18.25 9.38
C ASP A 11 -13.19 16.87 10.07
N TYR A 12 -12.10 16.18 10.42
CA TYR A 12 -12.11 14.79 10.88
C TYR A 12 -11.39 14.54 12.20
N LEU A 13 -10.56 15.47 12.67
CA LEU A 13 -9.82 15.37 13.93
C LEU A 13 -10.25 16.48 14.90
N ASP A 14 -10.79 16.08 16.05
CA ASP A 14 -11.13 16.95 17.16
C ASP A 14 -10.04 16.91 18.25
N GLU A 15 -9.92 17.97 19.06
CA GLU A 15 -8.96 18.04 20.17
C GLU A 15 -9.15 16.89 21.18
N GLU A 16 -10.40 16.49 21.42
CA GLU A 16 -10.77 15.36 22.30
C GLU A 16 -10.30 13.99 21.76
N CYS A 17 -9.95 13.91 20.48
CA CYS A 17 -9.45 12.70 19.82
C CYS A 17 -7.92 12.65 19.74
N ILE A 18 -7.22 13.50 20.51
CA ILE A 18 -5.75 13.53 20.55
C ILE A 18 -5.25 13.16 21.95
N ALA A 19 -4.35 12.18 22.02
CA ALA A 19 -3.64 11.82 23.24
C ALA A 19 -2.14 12.09 23.08
N CYS A 20 -1.61 13.06 23.83
CA CYS A 20 -0.20 13.42 23.76
C CYS A 20 0.61 12.61 24.78
N ASN A 21 1.81 12.20 24.39
CA ASN A 21 2.84 11.61 25.26
C ASN A 21 2.31 10.43 26.08
N ILE A 22 1.61 9.51 25.41
CA ILE A 22 1.10 8.32 26.06
C ILE A 22 2.22 7.31 26.32
N ASP A 23 2.16 6.70 27.50
CA ASP A 23 2.84 5.45 27.79
C ASP A 23 1.92 4.32 27.33
N ALA A 24 2.39 3.52 26.39
CA ALA A 24 1.68 2.34 25.92
C ALA A 24 2.71 1.26 25.59
N ASP A 25 2.50 0.07 26.12
CA ASP A 25 3.46 -1.03 26.01
C ASP A 25 3.27 -1.83 24.71
N SER A 26 2.17 -1.59 24.01
CA SER A 26 1.86 -2.33 22.79
C SER A 26 0.99 -1.55 21.80
N ARG A 27 1.10 -1.95 20.53
CA ARG A 27 0.23 -1.52 19.44
C ARG A 27 -1.25 -1.66 19.79
N ASP A 28 -1.64 -2.79 20.36
CA ASP A 28 -3.04 -3.11 20.65
C ASP A 28 -3.59 -2.16 21.75
N GLU A 29 -2.76 -1.77 22.73
CA GLU A 29 -3.13 -0.78 23.75
C GLU A 29 -3.32 0.63 23.16
N VAL A 30 -2.40 1.07 22.30
CA VAL A 30 -2.55 2.37 21.61
C VAL A 30 -3.82 2.39 20.76
N VAL A 31 -4.08 1.32 20.01
CA VAL A 31 -5.28 1.21 19.16
C VAL A 31 -6.56 1.24 20.01
N ASP A 32 -6.63 0.48 21.10
CA ASP A 32 -7.80 0.48 22.00
C ASP A 32 -8.06 1.88 22.58
N ARG A 33 -6.99 2.60 22.94
CA ARG A 33 -7.06 3.98 23.42
C ARG A 33 -7.62 4.92 22.35
N LEU A 34 -7.14 4.84 21.12
CA LEU A 34 -7.60 5.70 20.02
C LEU A 34 -9.05 5.41 19.62
N VAL A 35 -9.46 4.14 19.58
CA VAL A 35 -10.86 3.74 19.33
C VAL A 35 -11.77 4.29 20.43
N GLU A 36 -11.36 4.22 21.70
CA GLU A 36 -12.10 4.78 22.83
C GLU A 36 -12.31 6.29 22.69
N LEU A 37 -11.31 7.05 22.23
CA LEU A 37 -11.46 8.50 22.03
C LEU A 37 -12.57 8.83 21.02
N ILE A 38 -12.56 8.15 19.86
CA ILE A 38 -13.59 8.35 18.82
C ILE A 38 -14.96 7.85 19.31
N HIS A 39 -14.99 6.74 20.05
CA HIS A 39 -16.24 6.22 20.61
C HIS A 39 -16.85 7.19 21.63
N ARG A 40 -16.07 7.76 22.55
CA ARG A 40 -16.54 8.80 23.49
C ARG A 40 -17.09 10.03 22.78
N LYS A 41 -16.43 10.44 21.70
CA LYS A 41 -16.84 11.61 20.92
C LYS A 41 -18.19 11.41 20.22
N THR A 42 -18.41 10.22 19.68
CA THR A 42 -19.50 9.97 18.72
C THR A 42 -20.64 9.14 19.27
N GLY A 43 -20.36 8.15 20.12
CA GLY A 43 -21.31 7.12 20.55
C GLY A 43 -21.93 6.31 19.39
N ALA A 44 -21.33 6.37 18.19
CA ALA A 44 -22.01 5.99 16.95
C ALA A 44 -21.82 4.52 16.54
N PHE A 45 -20.95 3.78 17.21
CA PHE A 45 -20.55 2.41 16.84
C PHE A 45 -20.24 1.56 18.06
N ASP A 46 -20.21 0.23 17.89
CA ASP A 46 -19.75 -0.70 18.93
C ASP A 46 -18.21 -0.64 19.02
N ARG A 47 -17.72 -0.13 20.17
CA ARG A 47 -16.29 0.01 20.47
C ARG A 47 -15.53 -1.31 20.37
N THR A 48 -16.09 -2.41 20.87
CA THR A 48 -15.43 -3.71 20.92
C THR A 48 -15.29 -4.29 19.52
N ALA A 49 -16.36 -4.17 18.72
CA ALA A 49 -16.32 -4.58 17.31
C ALA A 49 -15.32 -3.72 16.52
N ALA A 50 -15.35 -2.39 16.67
CA ALA A 50 -14.43 -1.51 15.95
C ALA A 50 -12.96 -1.75 16.32
N PHE A 51 -12.67 -2.01 17.60
CA PHE A 51 -11.33 -2.40 18.01
C PHE A 51 -10.87 -3.71 17.36
N ALA A 52 -11.74 -4.72 17.33
CA ALA A 52 -11.45 -6.00 16.70
C ALA A 52 -11.18 -5.85 15.19
N ASP A 53 -12.00 -5.04 14.48
CA ASP A 53 -11.85 -4.78 13.05
C ASP A 53 -10.48 -4.12 12.74
N VAL A 54 -10.07 -3.13 13.53
CA VAL A 54 -8.75 -2.48 13.37
C VAL A 54 -7.61 -3.47 13.62
N LEU A 55 -7.71 -4.30 14.67
CA LEU A 55 -6.68 -5.30 14.95
C LEU A 55 -6.60 -6.41 13.90
N GLU A 56 -7.73 -6.82 13.35
CA GLU A 56 -7.76 -7.78 12.24
C GLU A 56 -7.02 -7.20 11.02
N ARG A 57 -7.31 -5.94 10.67
CA ARG A 57 -6.60 -5.24 9.58
C ARG A 57 -5.10 -5.16 9.83
N GLU A 58 -4.70 -4.81 11.04
CA GLU A 58 -3.29 -4.64 11.42
C GLU A 58 -2.52 -5.97 11.46
N ARG A 59 -3.19 -7.11 11.67
CA ARG A 59 -2.59 -8.45 11.60
C ARG A 59 -2.33 -8.92 10.17
N LEU A 60 -3.12 -8.46 9.20
CA LEU A 60 -2.92 -8.82 7.79
C LEU A 60 -1.64 -8.19 7.23
N SER A 61 -1.43 -6.91 7.51
CA SER A 61 -0.24 -6.17 7.10
C SER A 61 -0.12 -4.93 7.99
N PRO A 62 1.02 -4.75 8.70
CA PRO A 62 1.26 -3.58 9.55
C PRO A 62 1.07 -2.28 8.78
N THR A 63 0.53 -1.25 9.45
CA THR A 63 0.18 0.03 8.83
C THR A 63 1.22 1.13 9.07
N VAL A 64 2.47 0.74 9.29
CA VAL A 64 3.62 1.66 9.30
C VAL A 64 3.75 2.27 7.91
N LEU A 65 3.63 3.59 7.83
CA LEU A 65 3.66 4.33 6.57
C LEU A 65 5.07 4.89 6.28
N ALA A 66 5.76 5.30 7.33
CA ALA A 66 7.10 5.87 7.29
C ALA A 66 7.76 5.71 8.67
N GLU A 67 9.06 5.96 8.74
CA GLU A 67 9.82 5.97 10.00
C GLU A 67 9.10 6.83 11.05
N GLY A 68 8.78 6.21 12.20
CA GLY A 68 8.11 6.90 13.30
C GLY A 68 6.59 7.11 13.14
N LEU A 69 5.95 6.63 12.06
CA LEU A 69 4.54 6.90 11.75
C LEU A 69 3.74 5.64 11.37
N ALA A 70 2.62 5.41 12.06
CA ALA A 70 1.62 4.38 11.70
C ALA A 70 0.21 4.97 11.49
N LEU A 71 -0.54 4.38 10.55
CA LEU A 71 -1.91 4.76 10.19
C LEU A 71 -2.89 3.57 10.29
N PRO A 72 -3.17 3.04 11.51
CA PRO A 72 -4.15 1.99 11.68
C PRO A 72 -5.52 2.47 11.18
N HIS A 73 -6.28 1.57 10.55
CA HIS A 73 -7.55 1.95 9.93
C HIS A 73 -8.54 0.79 9.86
N ALA A 74 -9.83 1.14 9.82
CA ALA A 74 -10.91 0.19 9.55
C ALA A 74 -12.18 0.90 9.05
N ARG A 75 -13.05 0.13 8.38
CA ARG A 75 -14.43 0.50 8.10
C ARG A 75 -15.35 0.10 9.22
N ILE A 76 -15.99 1.08 9.83
CA ILE A 76 -16.84 0.89 11.00
C ILE A 76 -18.29 1.14 10.63
N ASP A 77 -19.15 0.20 11.02
CA ASP A 77 -20.59 0.35 10.87
C ASP A 77 -21.14 1.41 11.84
N GLY A 78 -22.18 2.14 11.43
CA GLY A 78 -22.80 3.21 12.22
C GLY A 78 -22.13 4.59 12.09
N LEU A 79 -20.96 4.71 11.45
CA LEU A 79 -20.36 6.01 11.14
C LEU A 79 -21.04 6.67 9.93
N SER A 80 -21.37 7.95 10.04
CA SER A 80 -21.92 8.77 8.94
C SER A 80 -20.86 9.56 8.16
N ARG A 81 -19.64 9.62 8.69
CA ARG A 81 -18.47 10.28 8.12
C ARG A 81 -17.19 9.68 8.72
N PRO A 82 -16.03 9.90 8.10
CA PRO A 82 -14.76 9.54 8.71
C PRO A 82 -14.48 10.26 10.03
N TYR A 83 -13.65 9.64 10.87
CA TYR A 83 -13.09 10.20 12.09
C TYR A 83 -11.62 9.82 12.21
N LEU A 84 -10.82 10.75 12.75
CA LEU A 84 -9.43 10.56 13.09
C LEU A 84 -9.25 10.61 14.61
N ALA A 85 -8.30 9.82 15.11
CA ALA A 85 -7.72 10.01 16.44
C ALA A 85 -6.21 9.87 16.35
N MET A 86 -5.48 10.59 17.20
CA MET A 86 -4.02 10.60 17.16
C MET A 86 -3.42 10.37 18.54
N ALA A 87 -2.32 9.63 18.57
CA ALA A 87 -1.45 9.49 19.72
C ALA A 87 -0.01 9.90 19.38
N THR A 88 0.67 10.51 20.35
CA THR A 88 2.15 10.61 20.36
C THR A 88 2.71 9.81 21.54
N THR A 89 3.88 9.20 21.35
CA THR A 89 4.61 8.48 22.41
C THR A 89 6.10 8.82 22.38
N HIS A 90 6.74 8.90 23.55
CA HIS A 90 8.17 9.18 23.67
C HIS A 90 9.05 7.95 23.42
N HIS A 91 8.60 6.78 23.87
CA HIS A 91 9.42 5.56 23.82
C HIS A 91 9.23 4.76 22.52
N GLY A 92 8.24 5.13 21.72
CA GLY A 92 7.88 4.41 20.51
C GLY A 92 7.07 3.16 20.83
N VAL A 93 6.22 2.74 19.90
CA VAL A 93 5.45 1.49 20.00
C VAL A 93 5.79 0.59 18.83
N ASP A 94 6.12 -0.68 19.11
CA ASP A 94 6.36 -1.68 18.07
C ASP A 94 5.04 -2.08 17.39
N PHE A 95 4.90 -1.72 16.10
CA PHE A 95 3.76 -2.08 15.26
C PHE A 95 3.94 -3.40 14.50
N LYS A 96 5.04 -4.13 14.78
CA LYS A 96 5.38 -5.45 14.22
C LYS A 96 5.59 -5.42 12.71
N ALA A 97 6.11 -4.30 12.20
CA ALA A 97 6.50 -4.16 10.79
C ALA A 97 7.93 -4.71 10.58
N PRO A 98 8.13 -5.68 9.67
CA PRO A 98 9.46 -6.26 9.46
C PRO A 98 10.50 -5.22 9.02
N GLY A 99 11.58 -5.10 9.79
CA GLY A 99 12.68 -4.18 9.47
C GLY A 99 12.44 -2.71 9.84
N GLU A 100 11.30 -2.40 10.46
CA GLU A 100 10.94 -1.05 10.90
C GLU A 100 11.18 -0.87 12.41
N GLU A 101 11.56 0.36 12.79
CA GLU A 101 11.70 0.77 14.18
C GLU A 101 10.34 1.09 14.82
N PRO A 102 10.24 1.12 16.17
CA PRO A 102 9.03 1.56 16.87
C PRO A 102 8.52 2.93 16.40
N VAL A 103 7.19 3.10 16.33
CA VAL A 103 6.56 4.35 15.85
C VAL A 103 6.23 5.30 17.00
N ASN A 104 6.42 6.60 16.78
CA ASN A 104 6.14 7.64 17.78
C ASN A 104 4.84 8.39 17.55
N VAL A 105 4.35 8.41 16.32
CA VAL A 105 3.10 9.07 15.92
C VAL A 105 2.17 8.04 15.33
N ILE A 106 0.97 7.94 15.89
CA ILE A 106 -0.06 7.00 15.45
C ILE A 106 -1.32 7.79 15.13
N VAL A 107 -1.86 7.64 13.93
CA VAL A 107 -3.13 8.29 13.55
C VAL A 107 -4.12 7.21 13.08
N LEU A 108 -5.11 6.93 13.93
CA LEU A 108 -6.22 6.02 13.63
C LEU A 108 -7.19 6.69 12.65
N ILE A 109 -7.60 5.94 11.62
CA ILE A 109 -8.60 6.36 10.63
C ILE A 109 -9.79 5.40 10.66
N LEU A 110 -10.94 5.86 11.14
CA LEU A 110 -12.20 5.10 11.06
C LEU A 110 -13.09 5.69 9.98
N THR A 111 -13.56 4.87 9.05
CA THR A 111 -14.41 5.32 7.93
C THR A 111 -15.76 4.61 7.87
N PRO A 112 -16.80 5.25 7.31
CA PRO A 112 -18.05 4.58 6.98
C PRO A 112 -17.87 3.48 5.92
N LYS A 113 -18.78 2.49 5.89
CA LYS A 113 -18.74 1.40 4.90
C LYS A 113 -19.05 1.84 3.46
N ASP A 114 -19.64 3.02 3.26
CA ASP A 114 -20.21 3.49 1.98
C ASP A 114 -19.36 4.53 1.22
N ASP A 115 -18.25 5.04 1.78
CA ASP A 115 -17.30 5.93 1.08
C ASP A 115 -15.86 5.37 1.11
N PRO A 116 -15.56 4.34 0.30
CA PRO A 116 -14.23 3.75 0.23
C PRO A 116 -13.13 4.74 -0.17
N GLY A 117 -13.48 5.77 -0.95
CA GLY A 117 -12.53 6.78 -1.38
C GLY A 117 -12.14 7.76 -0.27
N ALA A 118 -12.92 7.86 0.81
CA ALA A 118 -12.63 8.78 1.92
C ALA A 118 -11.32 8.41 2.63
N TYR A 119 -11.12 7.11 2.89
CA TYR A 119 -9.89 6.59 3.48
C TYR A 119 -8.67 7.03 2.65
N LEU A 120 -8.66 6.76 1.35
CA LEU A 120 -7.50 7.05 0.51
C LEU A 120 -7.20 8.54 0.40
N ARG A 121 -8.25 9.39 0.40
CA ARG A 121 -8.05 10.85 0.43
C ARG A 121 -7.48 11.32 1.76
N LEU A 122 -7.90 10.75 2.89
CA LEU A 122 -7.37 11.06 4.21
C LEU A 122 -5.91 10.61 4.36
N VAL A 123 -5.60 9.39 3.93
CA VAL A 123 -4.22 8.89 3.91
C VAL A 123 -3.36 9.82 3.06
N ALA A 124 -3.78 10.18 1.84
CA ALA A 124 -3.01 11.10 1.00
C ALA A 124 -2.78 12.47 1.68
N ALA A 125 -3.78 13.03 2.37
CA ALA A 125 -3.63 14.28 3.12
C ALA A 125 -2.63 14.13 4.27
N LEU A 126 -2.76 13.06 5.05
CA LEU A 126 -1.91 12.74 6.20
C LEU A 126 -0.47 12.45 5.75
N SER A 127 -0.25 11.63 4.72
CA SER A 127 1.07 11.33 4.18
C SER A 127 1.79 12.58 3.71
N LYS A 128 1.09 13.53 3.08
CA LYS A 128 1.70 14.79 2.64
C LYS A 128 2.13 15.65 3.83
N LYS A 129 1.29 15.73 4.86
CA LYS A 129 1.56 16.55 6.06
C LYS A 129 2.60 15.91 6.98
N LEU A 130 2.44 14.63 7.27
CA LEU A 130 3.25 13.86 8.22
C LEU A 130 4.49 13.23 7.60
N GLY A 131 4.53 13.08 6.26
CA GLY A 131 5.72 12.58 5.56
C GLY A 131 6.90 13.55 5.58
N ALA A 132 6.71 14.79 6.03
CA ALA A 132 7.79 15.74 6.23
C ALA A 132 8.44 15.49 7.61
N PRO A 133 9.74 15.09 7.69
CA PRO A 133 10.35 14.65 8.96
C PRO A 133 10.33 15.69 10.08
N HIS A 134 10.30 16.99 9.74
CA HIS A 134 10.21 18.06 10.73
C HIS A 134 8.85 18.10 11.45
N VAL A 135 7.77 17.68 10.79
CA VAL A 135 6.42 17.68 11.37
C VAL A 135 6.31 16.62 12.46
N LEU A 136 6.84 15.41 12.24
CA LEU A 136 6.88 14.37 13.27
C LEU A 136 7.65 14.84 14.51
N LYS A 137 8.81 15.50 14.31
CA LYS A 137 9.58 16.09 15.41
C LYS A 137 8.83 17.17 16.17
N GLN A 138 8.08 18.03 15.47
CA GLN A 138 7.23 19.04 16.11
C GLN A 138 6.12 18.39 16.94
N LEU A 139 5.46 17.36 16.42
CA LEU A 139 4.39 16.64 17.12
C LEU A 139 4.90 15.95 18.38
N MET A 140 6.14 15.43 18.36
CA MET A 140 6.78 14.83 19.54
C MET A 140 7.26 15.86 20.58
N ALA A 141 7.33 17.15 20.23
CA ALA A 141 7.84 18.20 21.10
C ALA A 141 6.74 18.94 21.89
N VAL A 142 5.47 18.67 21.57
CA VAL A 142 4.30 19.30 22.21
C VAL A 142 3.58 18.31 23.12
N ASP A 143 2.92 18.81 24.16
CA ASP A 143 2.21 18.00 25.16
C ASP A 143 0.71 18.31 25.26
N LYS A 144 0.21 19.22 24.42
CA LYS A 144 -1.20 19.62 24.39
C LYS A 144 -1.85 19.25 23.07
N ALA A 145 -3.02 18.63 23.18
CA ALA A 145 -3.88 18.29 22.05
C ALA A 145 -4.16 19.47 21.12
N ARG A 146 -4.37 20.66 21.69
CA ARG A 146 -4.55 21.91 20.92
C ARG A 146 -3.35 22.26 20.03
N GLU A 147 -2.14 22.05 20.52
CA GLU A 147 -0.91 22.36 19.78
C GLU A 147 -0.70 21.34 18.65
N VAL A 148 -0.94 20.05 18.93
CA VAL A 148 -0.98 18.99 17.91
C VAL A 148 -1.99 19.32 16.81
N LEU A 149 -3.22 19.68 17.18
CA LEU A 149 -4.25 20.05 16.23
C LEU A 149 -3.81 21.27 15.39
N GLY A 150 -3.20 22.27 16.02
CA GLY A 150 -2.62 23.43 15.34
C GLY A 150 -1.59 23.03 14.29
N ILE A 151 -0.62 22.18 14.65
CA ILE A 151 0.42 21.68 13.73
C ILE A 151 -0.21 20.97 12.53
N LEU A 152 -1.19 20.08 12.76
CA LEU A 152 -1.83 19.29 11.70
C LEU A 152 -2.74 20.11 10.77
N THR A 153 -3.31 21.20 11.28
CA THR A 153 -4.27 22.04 10.55
C THR A 153 -3.65 23.32 9.98
N GLU A 154 -2.38 23.58 10.28
CA GLU A 154 -1.61 24.67 9.68
C GLU A 154 -1.40 24.44 8.18
N GLY A 155 -1.80 25.41 7.33
CA GLY A 155 -1.68 25.32 5.86
C GLY A 155 -2.99 25.63 5.14
N PRO A 156 -3.08 25.37 3.81
CA PRO A 156 -4.30 25.65 3.05
C PRO A 156 -5.50 24.86 3.59
N GLU A 157 -6.63 25.55 3.80
CA GLU A 157 -7.80 25.03 4.53
C GLU A 157 -8.40 23.75 3.92
N ARG A 158 -8.27 23.48 2.62
CA ARG A 158 -8.82 22.30 1.94
C ARG A 158 -7.95 21.85 0.78
N GLU A 159 -7.48 20.60 0.82
CA GLU A 159 -6.75 20.00 -0.29
C GLU A 159 -7.70 19.30 -1.27
N ASN A 160 -7.63 19.66 -2.54
CA ASN A 160 -8.37 18.98 -3.60
C ASN A 160 -7.67 17.67 -3.99
N ILE A 161 -7.78 16.65 -3.14
CA ILE A 161 -7.14 15.35 -3.35
C ILE A 161 -7.96 14.54 -4.35
N LYS A 162 -7.46 14.47 -5.58
CA LYS A 162 -7.95 13.54 -6.59
C LYS A 162 -7.15 12.24 -6.48
N LEU A 163 -7.84 11.15 -6.17
CA LEU A 163 -7.20 9.84 -6.08
C LEU A 163 -6.56 9.43 -7.42
N ASN A 164 -5.27 9.12 -7.39
CA ASN A 164 -4.47 8.78 -8.56
C ASN A 164 -3.53 7.58 -8.30
N ALA A 165 -2.73 7.21 -9.29
CA ALA A 165 -1.78 6.10 -9.22
C ALA A 165 -0.79 6.23 -8.06
N MET A 166 -0.24 7.43 -7.83
CA MET A 166 0.70 7.70 -6.75
C MET A 166 0.12 7.42 -5.35
N ASN A 167 -1.21 7.51 -5.20
CA ASN A 167 -1.88 7.24 -3.93
C ASN A 167 -2.12 5.75 -3.66
N VAL A 168 -2.03 4.89 -4.67
CA VAL A 168 -2.40 3.46 -4.55
C VAL A 168 -1.27 2.50 -4.93
N MET A 169 -0.16 3.02 -5.45
CA MET A 169 1.00 2.22 -5.85
C MET A 169 1.82 1.72 -4.66
N ASN A 170 2.39 0.53 -4.79
CA ASN A 170 3.55 0.14 -4.00
C ASN A 170 4.78 0.89 -4.55
N ARG A 171 5.40 1.70 -3.68
CA ARG A 171 6.58 2.52 -4.02
C ARG A 171 7.90 1.77 -3.94
N ASN A 172 7.90 0.63 -3.26
CA ASN A 172 9.08 -0.22 -3.10
C ASN A 172 8.73 -1.67 -3.47
N PRO A 173 8.28 -1.92 -4.72
CA PRO A 173 8.09 -3.28 -5.17
C PRO A 173 9.45 -3.95 -5.34
N ILE A 174 9.45 -5.28 -5.30
CA ILE A 174 10.62 -6.07 -5.65
C ILE A 174 10.87 -5.89 -7.14
N THR A 175 12.11 -5.63 -7.50
CA THR A 175 12.57 -5.46 -8.88
C THR A 175 13.71 -6.43 -9.17
N LEU A 176 13.96 -6.68 -10.46
CA LEU A 176 15.14 -7.39 -10.96
C LEU A 176 15.94 -6.48 -11.88
N ASP A 177 17.20 -6.80 -12.09
CA ASP A 177 18.06 -6.22 -13.12
C ASP A 177 18.06 -7.07 -14.41
N GLU A 178 18.34 -6.46 -15.55
CA GLU A 178 18.46 -7.17 -16.84
C GLU A 178 19.51 -8.29 -16.83
N GLY A 179 20.57 -8.11 -16.03
CA GLY A 179 21.65 -9.06 -15.82
C GLY A 179 21.35 -10.17 -14.81
N ASP A 180 20.25 -10.09 -14.06
CA ASP A 180 19.86 -11.14 -13.11
C ASP A 180 19.61 -12.47 -13.83
N THR A 181 19.79 -13.57 -13.10
CA THR A 181 19.59 -14.91 -13.64
C THR A 181 18.14 -15.37 -13.49
N LEU A 182 17.73 -16.32 -14.32
CA LEU A 182 16.44 -17.01 -14.17
C LEU A 182 16.31 -17.65 -12.79
N ALA A 183 17.38 -18.19 -12.22
CA ALA A 183 17.39 -18.72 -10.86
C ALA A 183 17.03 -17.64 -9.82
N HIS A 184 17.59 -16.43 -9.95
CA HIS A 184 17.27 -15.31 -9.07
C HIS A 184 15.80 -14.87 -9.26
N ALA A 185 15.31 -14.82 -10.50
CA ALA A 185 13.90 -14.52 -10.77
C ALA A 185 12.95 -15.54 -10.13
N ILE A 186 13.22 -16.85 -10.28
CA ILE A 186 12.44 -17.93 -9.65
C ILE A 186 12.42 -17.76 -8.11
N GLN A 187 13.57 -17.48 -7.52
CA GLN A 187 13.65 -17.22 -6.08
C GLN A 187 12.78 -16.01 -5.70
N ALA A 188 12.86 -14.90 -6.44
CA ALA A 188 12.08 -13.70 -6.18
C ALA A 188 10.56 -13.98 -6.23
N PHE A 189 10.08 -14.73 -7.22
CA PHE A 189 8.67 -15.13 -7.28
C PHE A 189 8.25 -16.00 -6.09
N CYS A 190 9.02 -17.05 -5.78
CA CYS A 190 8.69 -18.02 -4.73
C CYS A 190 8.73 -17.40 -3.33
N SER A 191 9.75 -16.59 -3.03
CA SER A 191 9.93 -16.00 -1.70
C SER A 191 8.88 -14.93 -1.39
N ASN A 192 8.38 -14.24 -2.41
CA ASN A 192 7.55 -13.05 -2.22
C ASN A 192 6.08 -13.24 -2.62
N ARG A 193 5.73 -14.39 -3.22
CA ARG A 193 4.37 -14.72 -3.65
C ARG A 193 3.76 -13.66 -4.58
N ILE A 194 4.58 -13.15 -5.49
CA ILE A 194 4.21 -12.16 -6.49
C ILE A 194 4.02 -12.82 -7.86
N MET A 195 3.32 -12.14 -8.77
CA MET A 195 3.00 -12.66 -10.10
C MET A 195 3.77 -11.95 -11.21
N ASP A 196 4.14 -10.69 -10.99
CA ASP A 196 4.81 -9.82 -11.95
C ASP A 196 5.93 -9.05 -11.23
N ILE A 197 7.10 -8.97 -11.85
CA ILE A 197 8.29 -8.28 -11.35
C ILE A 197 8.76 -7.25 -12.39
N PRO A 198 8.81 -5.96 -12.05
CA PRO A 198 9.44 -4.94 -12.88
C PRO A 198 10.95 -5.18 -13.01
N VAL A 199 11.47 -5.02 -14.22
CA VAL A 199 12.91 -5.08 -14.51
C VAL A 199 13.42 -3.65 -14.70
N VAL A 200 14.40 -3.26 -13.91
CA VAL A 200 15.01 -1.93 -13.93
C VAL A 200 16.50 -2.04 -14.24
N ASP A 201 17.12 -0.98 -14.74
CA ASP A 201 18.57 -0.91 -14.87
C ASP A 201 19.25 -0.22 -13.67
N ASP A 202 20.57 -0.08 -13.75
CA ASP A 202 21.40 0.63 -12.77
C ASP A 202 20.99 2.10 -12.54
N ASP A 203 20.42 2.75 -13.55
CA ASP A 203 19.92 4.12 -13.49
C ASP A 203 18.47 4.18 -12.93
N GLY A 204 17.88 3.02 -12.59
CA GLY A 204 16.51 2.83 -12.09
C GLY A 204 15.43 3.13 -13.12
N ASP A 205 15.77 3.09 -14.40
CA ASP A 205 14.84 3.17 -15.49
C ASP A 205 14.15 1.82 -15.71
N LEU A 206 12.85 1.85 -16.00
CA LEU A 206 12.08 0.64 -16.28
C LEU A 206 12.43 0.09 -17.66
N ARG A 207 12.96 -1.14 -17.70
CA ARG A 207 13.39 -1.83 -18.92
C ARG A 207 12.40 -2.88 -19.40
N GLY A 208 11.70 -3.53 -18.46
CA GLY A 208 10.77 -4.61 -18.79
C GLY A 208 9.92 -5.05 -17.61
N VAL A 209 9.15 -6.10 -17.83
CA VAL A 209 8.43 -6.83 -16.78
C VAL A 209 8.55 -8.32 -17.05
N ILE A 210 8.74 -9.10 -16.00
CA ILE A 210 8.62 -10.56 -16.04
C ILE A 210 7.37 -10.97 -15.28
N ALA A 211 6.54 -11.81 -15.88
CA ALA A 211 5.46 -12.49 -15.19
C ALA A 211 5.81 -13.96 -14.92
N ILE A 212 5.19 -14.57 -13.91
CA ILE A 212 5.39 -16.00 -13.62
C ILE A 212 5.00 -16.89 -14.82
N GLU A 213 4.04 -16.45 -15.64
CA GLU A 213 3.66 -17.13 -16.87
C GLU A 213 4.78 -17.14 -17.93
N ASP A 214 5.70 -16.17 -17.91
CA ASP A 214 6.86 -16.16 -18.82
C ASP A 214 7.82 -17.31 -18.51
N LEU A 215 8.00 -17.64 -17.23
CA LEU A 215 8.81 -18.79 -16.80
C LEU A 215 8.24 -20.10 -17.31
N LEU A 216 6.92 -20.24 -17.27
CA LEU A 216 6.22 -21.40 -17.82
C LEU A 216 6.35 -21.45 -19.35
N GLY A 217 6.26 -20.29 -20.00
CA GLY A 217 6.41 -20.15 -21.46
C GLY A 217 7.80 -20.53 -21.97
N LEU A 218 8.86 -20.36 -21.17
CA LEU A 218 10.21 -20.83 -21.51
C LEU A 218 10.30 -22.36 -21.56
N SER A 219 9.51 -23.03 -20.73
CA SER A 219 9.54 -24.48 -20.58
C SER A 219 8.57 -25.17 -21.53
N LEU A 220 7.43 -24.56 -21.82
CA LEU A 220 6.36 -25.16 -22.62
C LEU A 220 6.33 -24.59 -24.04
N PRO A 221 6.70 -25.39 -25.06
CA PRO A 221 6.57 -24.98 -26.46
C PRO A 221 5.14 -24.55 -26.83
N GLN A 222 5.02 -23.48 -27.60
CA GLN A 222 3.72 -22.88 -27.96
C GLN A 222 2.74 -23.87 -28.62
N HIS A 223 3.24 -24.83 -29.41
CA HIS A 223 2.40 -25.82 -30.07
C HIS A 223 1.72 -26.79 -29.09
N LEU A 224 2.28 -27.00 -27.90
CA LEU A 224 1.65 -27.82 -26.86
C LEU A 224 0.44 -27.13 -26.23
N LEU A 225 0.43 -25.79 -26.20
CA LEU A 225 -0.68 -25.00 -25.64
C LEU A 225 -1.98 -25.13 -26.44
N TRP A 226 -1.91 -25.68 -27.66
CA TRP A 226 -3.08 -25.94 -28.51
C TRP A 226 -3.59 -27.37 -28.43
N MET A 227 -2.91 -28.25 -27.68
CA MET A 227 -3.37 -29.60 -27.45
C MET A 227 -4.47 -29.61 -26.38
N GLU A 228 -5.57 -30.31 -26.65
CA GLU A 228 -6.67 -30.47 -25.68
C GLU A 228 -6.30 -31.40 -24.52
N ASP A 229 -5.40 -32.36 -24.77
CA ASP A 229 -4.93 -33.35 -23.79
C ASP A 229 -3.42 -33.56 -23.90
N LEU A 230 -2.72 -33.34 -22.78
CA LEU A 230 -1.27 -33.51 -22.66
C LEU A 230 -0.87 -34.87 -22.06
N THR A 231 -1.83 -35.73 -21.69
CA THR A 231 -1.58 -37.10 -21.18
C THR A 231 -0.62 -37.91 -22.07
N PRO A 232 -0.66 -37.83 -23.42
CA PRO A 232 0.29 -38.56 -24.27
C PRO A 232 1.76 -38.23 -24.05
N ILE A 233 2.06 -37.08 -23.43
CA ILE A 233 3.41 -36.61 -23.13
C ILE A 233 3.62 -36.42 -21.63
N GLU A 234 2.93 -37.19 -20.78
CA GLU A 234 3.05 -37.10 -19.31
C GLU A 234 4.50 -37.24 -18.78
N ASN A 235 5.37 -37.92 -19.53
CA ASN A 235 6.79 -38.10 -19.19
C ASN A 235 7.69 -36.98 -19.72
N PHE A 236 7.14 -35.95 -20.36
CA PHE A 236 7.89 -34.77 -20.77
C PHE A 236 8.19 -33.92 -19.53
N GLU A 237 9.48 -33.67 -19.25
CA GLU A 237 9.95 -32.90 -18.08
C GLU A 237 10.53 -31.53 -18.48
N PRO A 238 9.74 -30.61 -19.04
CA PRO A 238 10.25 -29.34 -19.58
C PRO A 238 10.89 -28.46 -18.51
N PHE A 239 10.36 -28.51 -17.29
CA PHE A 239 10.84 -27.71 -16.17
C PHE A 239 12.22 -28.17 -15.67
N SER A 240 12.53 -29.46 -15.80
CA SER A 240 13.85 -30.01 -15.44
C SER A 240 14.95 -29.43 -16.33
N GLU A 241 14.68 -29.19 -17.62
CA GLU A 241 15.64 -28.58 -18.53
C GLU A 241 15.82 -27.08 -18.26
N LEU A 242 14.73 -26.38 -17.95
CA LEU A 242 14.77 -24.97 -17.56
C LEU A 242 15.68 -24.77 -16.35
N LEU A 243 15.50 -25.59 -15.31
CA LEU A 243 16.28 -25.54 -14.06
C LEU A 243 17.75 -25.95 -14.24
N ARG A 244 18.14 -26.62 -15.33
CA ARG A 244 19.56 -26.93 -15.60
C ARG A 244 20.34 -25.74 -16.15
N LYS A 245 19.66 -24.77 -16.76
CA LYS A 245 20.26 -23.61 -17.45
C LYS A 245 19.88 -22.28 -16.78
N ASP A 246 19.22 -22.34 -15.64
CA ASP A 246 18.68 -21.18 -14.94
C ASP A 246 19.76 -20.19 -14.46
N SER A 247 20.95 -20.68 -14.15
CA SER A 247 22.11 -19.87 -13.77
C SER A 247 22.79 -19.18 -14.97
N GLU A 248 22.56 -19.66 -16.19
CA GLU A 248 23.14 -19.09 -17.43
C GLU A 248 22.14 -18.19 -18.17
N THR A 249 20.84 -18.43 -18.00
CA THR A 249 19.77 -17.68 -18.66
C THR A 249 19.52 -16.36 -17.93
N LYS A 250 19.61 -15.24 -18.64
CA LYS A 250 19.43 -13.91 -18.05
C LYS A 250 18.01 -13.42 -18.16
N VAL A 251 17.60 -12.56 -17.23
CA VAL A 251 16.32 -11.84 -17.23
C VAL A 251 16.08 -11.13 -18.57
N ALA A 252 17.09 -10.46 -19.13
CA ALA A 252 17.01 -9.80 -20.42
C ALA A 252 16.60 -10.73 -21.59
N ASP A 253 16.87 -12.03 -21.48
CA ASP A 253 16.61 -12.99 -22.57
C ASP A 253 15.12 -13.35 -22.69
N PHE A 254 14.31 -13.09 -21.66
CA PHE A 254 12.91 -13.53 -21.61
C PHE A 254 11.92 -12.52 -21.01
N MET A 255 12.39 -11.39 -20.48
CA MET A 255 11.49 -10.32 -20.04
C MET A 255 10.65 -9.76 -21.19
N ARG A 256 9.49 -9.18 -20.85
CA ARG A 256 8.64 -8.47 -21.81
C ARG A 256 9.05 -6.99 -21.88
N ASP A 257 9.27 -6.49 -23.08
CA ASP A 257 9.49 -5.06 -23.36
C ASP A 257 8.18 -4.27 -23.55
N LYS A 258 7.07 -4.99 -23.78
CA LYS A 258 5.72 -4.43 -23.89
C LYS A 258 4.97 -4.61 -22.58
N PHE A 259 4.81 -3.51 -21.87
CA PHE A 259 4.10 -3.44 -20.60
C PHE A 259 3.26 -2.16 -20.54
N VAL A 260 2.42 -2.09 -19.51
CA VAL A 260 1.51 -0.98 -19.30
C VAL A 260 2.12 -0.06 -18.26
N ALA A 261 2.54 1.11 -18.71
CA ALA A 261 3.09 2.16 -17.88
C ALA A 261 2.16 3.38 -17.89
N ILE A 262 1.99 4.02 -16.73
CA ILE A 262 1.17 5.22 -16.56
C ILE A 262 1.93 6.29 -15.78
N LEU A 263 1.46 7.54 -15.92
CA LEU A 263 1.97 8.66 -15.13
C LEU A 263 1.43 8.61 -13.69
N PRO A 264 2.18 9.09 -12.68
CA PRO A 264 1.78 9.01 -11.29
C PRO A 264 0.46 9.76 -10.97
N GLU A 265 0.15 10.82 -11.70
CA GLU A 265 -1.08 11.61 -11.57
C GLU A 265 -2.30 10.96 -12.25
N THR A 266 -2.13 9.81 -12.90
CA THR A 266 -3.21 9.10 -13.61
C THR A 266 -4.35 8.77 -12.63
N PRO A 267 -5.61 9.21 -12.87
CA PRO A 267 -6.70 9.03 -11.91
C PRO A 267 -6.98 7.55 -11.60
N ALA A 268 -7.22 7.20 -10.35
CA ALA A 268 -7.43 5.81 -9.92
C ALA A 268 -8.58 5.10 -10.65
N ILE A 269 -9.63 5.83 -11.04
CA ILE A 269 -10.71 5.26 -11.86
C ILE A 269 -10.24 4.80 -13.24
N GLN A 270 -9.18 5.40 -13.79
CA GLN A 270 -8.56 4.93 -15.02
C GLN A 270 -7.78 3.62 -14.81
N LEU A 271 -7.15 3.42 -13.64
CA LEU A 271 -6.47 2.16 -13.32
C LEU A 271 -7.48 1.00 -13.33
N ALA A 272 -8.65 1.18 -12.71
CA ALA A 272 -9.73 0.20 -12.75
C ALA A 272 -10.13 -0.17 -14.19
N LYS A 273 -10.25 0.84 -15.08
CA LYS A 273 -10.52 0.62 -16.51
C LYS A 273 -9.41 -0.18 -17.18
N ILE A 274 -8.15 0.17 -16.93
CA ILE A 274 -6.98 -0.51 -17.51
C ILE A 274 -6.98 -1.99 -17.11
N PHE A 275 -7.12 -2.30 -15.82
CA PHE A 275 -7.19 -3.68 -15.32
C PHE A 275 -8.30 -4.48 -16.01
N LEU A 276 -9.52 -3.93 -16.09
CA LEU A 276 -10.66 -4.63 -16.67
C LEU A 276 -10.54 -4.83 -18.18
N MET A 277 -10.04 -3.84 -18.92
CA MET A 277 -9.99 -3.89 -20.38
C MET A 277 -8.81 -4.69 -20.91
N GLN A 278 -7.69 -4.69 -20.18
CA GLN A 278 -6.44 -5.29 -20.66
C GLN A 278 -6.17 -6.66 -20.01
N GLY A 279 -6.93 -7.05 -18.97
CA GLY A 279 -6.78 -8.34 -18.31
C GLY A 279 -5.43 -8.52 -17.60
N ILE A 280 -4.77 -7.41 -17.28
CA ILE A 280 -3.47 -7.40 -16.59
C ILE A 280 -3.65 -7.39 -15.08
N ARG A 281 -2.61 -7.79 -14.33
CA ARG A 281 -2.63 -7.83 -12.85
C ARG A 281 -1.73 -6.78 -12.21
N GLN A 282 -0.84 -6.16 -12.97
CA GLN A 282 0.07 -5.13 -12.50
C GLN A 282 0.16 -3.99 -13.53
N ILE A 283 0.22 -2.76 -13.04
CA ILE A 283 0.47 -1.54 -13.83
C ILE A 283 1.73 -0.88 -13.31
N GLN A 284 2.64 -0.48 -14.20
CA GLN A 284 3.85 0.23 -13.83
C GLN A 284 3.60 1.75 -13.77
N VAL A 285 4.19 2.41 -12.79
CA VAL A 285 4.12 3.87 -12.63
C VAL A 285 5.50 4.45 -12.91
N VAL A 286 5.57 5.38 -13.85
CA VAL A 286 6.83 5.95 -14.34
C VAL A 286 6.74 7.47 -14.51
N GLU A 287 7.89 8.13 -14.40
CA GLU A 287 8.07 9.53 -14.80
C GLU A 287 9.17 9.59 -15.87
N GLY A 288 8.77 9.71 -17.14
CA GLY A 288 9.69 9.44 -18.25
C GLY A 288 10.02 7.95 -18.33
N SER A 289 11.30 7.60 -18.29
CA SER A 289 11.79 6.21 -18.17
C SER A 289 11.96 5.76 -16.71
N ARG A 290 12.01 6.69 -15.77
CA ARG A 290 12.28 6.40 -14.36
C ARG A 290 11.15 5.61 -13.73
N PHE A 291 11.49 4.48 -13.12
CA PHE A 291 10.54 3.66 -12.40
C PHE A 291 10.21 4.27 -11.02
N LEU A 292 8.91 4.40 -10.71
CA LEU A 292 8.44 4.94 -9.42
C LEU A 292 7.74 3.91 -8.54
N GLY A 293 7.28 2.80 -9.12
CA GLY A 293 6.53 1.76 -8.40
C GLY A 293 5.51 1.05 -9.26
N SER A 294 4.74 0.15 -8.64
CA SER A 294 3.72 -0.66 -9.33
C SER A 294 2.39 -0.63 -8.60
N VAL A 295 1.29 -0.72 -9.34
CA VAL A 295 -0.04 -0.96 -8.79
C VAL A 295 -0.45 -2.40 -9.12
N ASN A 296 -0.60 -3.23 -8.10
CA ASN A 296 -1.14 -4.59 -8.25
C ASN A 296 -2.66 -4.55 -8.09
N LEU A 297 -3.38 -5.35 -8.88
CA LEU A 297 -4.85 -5.39 -8.90
C LEU A 297 -5.45 -5.78 -7.55
N ASP A 298 -4.86 -6.78 -6.88
CA ASP A 298 -5.28 -7.26 -5.57
C ASP A 298 -5.12 -6.19 -4.48
N SER A 299 -3.98 -5.51 -4.45
CA SER A 299 -3.72 -4.41 -3.53
C SER A 299 -4.61 -3.21 -3.83
N PHE A 300 -4.80 -2.87 -5.10
CA PHE A 300 -5.70 -1.80 -5.53
C PHE A 300 -7.15 -2.07 -5.09
N ILE A 301 -7.65 -3.28 -5.29
CA ILE A 301 -8.98 -3.70 -4.83
C ILE A 301 -9.03 -3.69 -3.30
N SER A 302 -8.02 -4.21 -2.61
CA SER A 302 -8.01 -4.24 -1.14
C SER A 302 -8.03 -2.82 -0.55
N GLN A 303 -7.26 -1.90 -1.10
CA GLN A 303 -7.25 -0.50 -0.71
C GLN A 303 -8.60 0.19 -0.97
N ILE A 304 -9.33 -0.21 -2.01
CA ILE A 304 -10.65 0.35 -2.34
C ILE A 304 -11.78 -0.32 -1.58
N PHE A 305 -11.74 -1.63 -1.33
CA PHE A 305 -12.90 -2.37 -0.82
C PHE A 305 -12.73 -2.86 0.61
N TRP A 306 -11.50 -3.00 1.10
CA TRP A 306 -11.17 -3.64 2.38
C TRP A 306 -10.52 -2.70 3.42
N ALA A 307 -10.11 -1.49 3.01
CA ALA A 307 -9.61 -0.47 3.93
C ALA A 307 -10.73 0.19 4.72
#